data_AF-A0A933SWV9-F1
#
_entry.id   AF-A0A933SWV9-F1
#
_cell.length_a   1.000
_cell.length_b   1.000
_cell.length_c   1.000
_cell.angle_alpha   90.00
_cell.angle_beta   90.00
_cell.angle_gamma   90.00
#
_symmetry.space_group_name_H-M   'P 1'
#
loop_
_entity.id
_entity.type
_entity.pdbx_description
1 polymer ?
#
loop_
_entity_poly.entity_id
_entity_poly.type
_entity_poly.pdbx_seq_one_letter_code
_entity_poly.pdbx_strand_id
1 'polypeptide(L)'
;MRTFLAAIGVIALILFSISKDVSAVEPVPTPAHQGFNREISDREIIEGFAYIRGDIKELKMEIKRLDDGQKALREQTADLKDFTSKQISDLKDFMLWGFGVLFAGMFTLIGFVLWDRRTALAPAIKKNRELEEREERVEKALKEYAYKEPRLAEILRGAGIM
;
A
#
# COMPACT_ATOMS: atom_id res chain seq x y z
N MET A 1 1.05 4.72 17.79
CA MET A 1 -0.10 5.08 18.67
C MET A 1 -0.50 6.56 18.61
N ARG A 2 0.43 7.52 18.43
CA ARG A 2 0.10 8.97 18.39
C ARG A 2 -0.71 9.42 17.16
N THR A 3 -0.57 8.71 16.03
CA THR A 3 -1.30 9.01 14.78
C THR A 3 -2.78 8.61 14.81
N PHE A 4 -3.14 7.57 15.56
CA PHE A 4 -4.54 7.14 15.72
C PHE A 4 -5.36 8.10 16.58
N LEU A 5 -4.76 8.71 17.61
CA LEU A 5 -5.43 9.74 18.42
C LEU A 5 -5.72 11.02 17.61
N ALA A 6 -4.82 11.40 16.70
CA ALA A 6 -5.01 12.56 15.84
C ALA A 6 -6.19 12.36 14.86
N ALA A 7 -6.35 11.16 14.31
CA ALA A 7 -7.45 10.84 13.39
C ALA A 7 -8.82 10.91 14.08
N ILE A 8 -8.94 10.42 15.32
CA ILE A 8 -10.18 10.48 16.10
C ILE A 8 -10.55 11.94 16.44
N GLY A 9 -9.55 12.77 16.77
CA GLY A 9 -9.77 14.20 17.03
C GLY A 9 -10.28 14.97 15.82
N VAL A 10 -9.79 14.67 14.62
CA VAL A 10 -10.26 15.30 13.38
C VAL A 10 -11.69 14.89 13.04
N ILE A 11 -12.04 13.60 13.24
CA ILE A 11 -13.41 13.11 13.02
C ILE A 11 -14.39 13.77 14.01
N ALA A 12 -14.00 13.93 15.27
CA ALA A 12 -14.82 14.62 16.28
C ALA A 12 -15.02 16.11 15.95
N LEU A 13 -14.01 16.78 15.40
CA LEU A 13 -14.11 18.18 14.98
C LEU A 13 -15.08 18.35 13.80
N ILE A 14 -15.05 17.42 12.83
CA ILE A 14 -15.96 17.43 11.69
C ILE A 14 -17.41 17.18 12.15
N LEU A 15 -17.63 16.23 13.06
CA LEU A 15 -18.96 15.96 13.60
C LEU A 15 -19.51 17.12 14.44
N PHE A 16 -18.66 17.80 15.21
CA PHE A 16 -19.07 18.98 15.98
C PHE A 16 -19.43 20.17 15.08
N SER A 17 -18.74 20.34 13.95
CA SER A 17 -19.04 21.40 12.98
C SER A 17 -20.42 21.19 12.34
N ILE A 18 -20.77 19.96 11.96
CA ILE A 18 -22.08 19.64 11.37
C ILE A 18 -23.23 19.85 12.38
N SER A 19 -23.01 19.56 13.67
CA SER A 19 -24.04 19.74 14.70
C SER A 19 -24.39 21.20 14.95
N LYS A 20 -23.47 22.13 14.71
CA LYS A 20 -23.68 23.56 14.96
C LYS A 20 -24.56 24.19 13.87
N ASP A 21 -24.44 23.74 12.63
CA ASP A 21 -25.23 24.23 11.50
C ASP A 21 -26.69 23.72 11.52
N VAL A 22 -26.95 22.53 12.09
CA VAL A 22 -28.31 21.98 12.22
C VAL A 22 -29.17 22.71 13.26
N SER A 23 -28.54 23.38 14.23
CA SER A 23 -29.26 24.03 15.34
C SER A 23 -29.69 25.47 15.03
N ALA A 24 -29.34 26.00 13.86
CA ALA A 24 -29.57 27.40 13.46
C ALA A 24 -30.59 27.54 12.31
N VAL A 25 -31.60 26.66 12.26
CA VAL A 25 -32.80 26.90 11.43
C VAL A 25 -33.74 27.79 12.25
N GLU A 26 -33.55 29.10 12.14
CA GLU A 26 -34.55 30.06 12.59
C GLU A 26 -35.88 29.79 11.87
N PRO A 27 -37.04 29.84 12.55
CA PRO A 27 -38.32 29.68 11.89
C PRO A 27 -38.50 30.81 10.87
N VAL A 28 -38.58 30.44 9.59
CA VAL A 28 -38.87 31.37 8.49
C VAL A 28 -40.17 32.12 8.83
N PRO A 29 -40.18 33.47 8.83
CA PRO A 29 -41.42 34.22 9.02
C PRO A 29 -42.38 33.85 7.90
N THR A 30 -43.49 33.21 8.27
CA THR A 30 -44.54 32.83 7.33
C THR A 30 -45.13 34.11 6.74
N PRO A 31 -45.02 34.36 5.42
CA PRO A 31 -45.67 35.53 4.84
C PRO A 31 -47.18 35.38 5.02
N ALA A 32 -47.80 36.39 5.63
CA ALA A 32 -49.25 36.45 5.75
C ALA A 32 -49.86 36.31 4.35
N HIS A 33 -50.68 35.28 4.15
CA HIS A 33 -51.42 35.08 2.91
C HIS A 33 -52.45 36.20 2.76
N GLN A 34 -52.03 37.34 2.20
CA GLN A 34 -52.98 38.29 1.62
C GLN A 34 -53.60 37.60 0.41
N GLY A 35 -54.83 37.16 0.58
CA GLY A 35 -55.64 36.58 -0.48
C GLY A 35 -55.76 37.55 -1.63
N PHE A 36 -54.94 37.34 -2.65
CA PHE A 36 -55.02 38.03 -3.91
C PHE A 36 -56.14 37.40 -4.72
N ASN A 37 -57.36 37.85 -4.45
CA ASN A 37 -58.53 37.48 -5.23
C ASN A 37 -58.53 38.30 -6.53
N ARG A 38 -57.68 37.91 -7.48
CA ARG A 38 -57.90 38.25 -8.89
C ARG A 38 -58.81 37.17 -9.44
N GLU A 39 -60.01 37.55 -9.89
CA GLU A 39 -60.76 36.74 -10.84
C GLU A 39 -59.90 36.64 -12.10
N ILE A 40 -59.09 35.58 -12.19
CA ILE A 40 -58.32 35.26 -13.39
C ILE A 40 -59.37 34.88 -14.42
N SER A 41 -59.52 35.72 -15.45
CA SER A 41 -60.46 35.48 -16.54
C SER A 41 -60.17 34.09 -17.14
N ASP A 42 -61.19 33.24 -17.28
CA ASP A 42 -61.05 31.83 -17.70
C ASP A 42 -60.19 31.64 -18.96
N ARG A 43 -60.14 32.66 -19.82
CA ARG A 43 -59.26 32.70 -20.99
C ARG A 43 -57.77 32.69 -20.64
N GLU A 44 -57.34 33.46 -19.66
CA GLU A 44 -55.95 33.51 -19.19
C GLU A 44 -55.55 32.19 -18.49
N ILE A 45 -56.52 31.55 -17.81
CA ILE A 45 -56.32 30.21 -17.23
C ILE A 45 -56.08 29.18 -18.34
N ILE A 46 -56.89 29.21 -19.42
CA ILE A 46 -56.76 28.28 -20.54
C ILE A 46 -55.44 28.50 -21.29
N GLU A 47 -55.06 29.76 -21.55
CA GLU A 47 -53.80 30.09 -22.21
C GLU A 47 -52.59 29.68 -21.35
N GLY A 48 -52.64 29.94 -20.03
CA GLY A 48 -51.62 29.48 -19.08
C GLY A 48 -51.50 27.95 -19.02
N PHE A 49 -52.63 27.22 -19.02
CA PHE A 49 -52.63 25.76 -19.04
C PHE A 49 -52.05 25.18 -20.33
N ALA A 50 -52.33 25.80 -21.48
CA ALA A 50 -51.80 25.38 -22.76
C ALA A 50 -50.27 25.55 -22.81
N TYR A 51 -49.77 26.68 -22.31
CA TYR A 51 -48.35 26.98 -22.20
C TYR A 51 -47.63 25.99 -21.25
N ILE A 52 -48.14 25.82 -20.04
CA ILE A 52 -47.58 24.89 -19.04
C ILE A 52 -47.58 23.45 -19.57
N ARG A 53 -48.63 23.03 -20.31
CA ARG A 53 -48.66 21.71 -20.93
C ARG A 53 -47.61 21.56 -22.04
N GLY A 54 -47.29 22.64 -22.76
CA GLY A 54 -46.20 22.70 -23.72
C GLY A 54 -44.85 22.49 -23.04
N ASP A 55 -44.56 23.32 -22.03
CA ASP A 55 -43.31 23.27 -21.27
C ASP A 55 -43.09 21.90 -20.61
N ILE A 56 -44.13 21.30 -20.03
CA ILE A 56 -44.07 19.96 -19.44
C ILE A 56 -43.70 18.90 -20.50
N LYS A 57 -44.22 19.02 -21.72
CA LYS A 57 -43.87 18.08 -22.81
C LYS A 57 -42.41 18.26 -23.24
N GLU A 58 -41.95 19.50 -23.35
CA GLU A 58 -40.58 19.84 -23.70
C GLU A 58 -39.59 19.33 -22.65
N LEU A 59 -39.83 19.65 -21.38
CA LEU A 59 -39.05 19.15 -20.25
C LEU A 59 -39.01 17.63 -20.20
N LYS A 60 -40.13 16.96 -20.48
CA LYS A 60 -40.18 15.48 -20.51
C LYS A 60 -39.32 14.90 -21.64
N MET A 61 -39.26 15.57 -22.79
CA MET A 61 -38.38 15.17 -23.90
C MET A 61 -36.91 15.40 -23.55
N GLU A 62 -36.58 16.52 -22.91
CA GLU A 62 -35.23 16.83 -22.49
C GLU A 62 -34.72 15.85 -21.42
N ILE A 63 -35.53 15.56 -20.40
CA ILE A 63 -35.23 14.53 -19.38
C ILE A 63 -34.98 13.17 -20.02
N LYS A 64 -35.77 12.79 -21.03
CA LYS A 64 -35.56 11.51 -21.73
C LYS A 64 -34.21 11.47 -22.46
N ARG A 65 -33.84 12.55 -23.15
CA ARG A 65 -32.53 12.67 -23.82
C ARG A 65 -31.37 12.65 -22.82
N LEU A 66 -31.54 13.29 -21.67
CA LEU A 66 -30.57 13.28 -20.58
C LEU A 66 -30.41 11.88 -19.98
N ASP A 67 -31.50 11.14 -19.77
CA ASP A 67 -31.45 9.77 -19.26
C ASP A 67 -30.76 8.81 -20.23
N ASP A 68 -31.06 8.94 -21.53
CA ASP A 68 -30.39 8.17 -22.58
C ASP A 68 -28.90 8.53 -22.67
N GLY A 69 -28.55 9.81 -22.56
CA GLY A 69 -27.16 10.27 -22.50
C GLY A 69 -26.42 9.76 -21.26
N GLN A 70 -27.08 9.74 -20.10
CA GLN A 70 -26.50 9.17 -18.87
C GLN A 70 -26.28 7.67 -18.97
N LYS A 71 -27.19 6.92 -19.61
CA LYS A 71 -26.99 5.47 -19.84
C LYS A 71 -25.79 5.21 -20.72
N ALA A 72 -25.68 5.91 -21.85
CA ALA A 72 -24.53 5.77 -22.75
C ALA A 72 -23.20 6.11 -22.06
N LEU A 73 -23.17 7.15 -21.22
CA LEU A 73 -21.98 7.49 -20.44
C LEU A 73 -21.65 6.45 -19.37
N ARG A 74 -22.66 5.87 -18.72
CA ARG A 74 -22.47 4.79 -17.74
C ARG A 74 -21.92 3.52 -18.41
N GLU A 75 -22.41 3.17 -19.59
CA GLU A 75 -21.91 2.05 -20.38
C GLU A 75 -20.44 2.27 -20.77
N GLN A 76 -20.10 3.44 -21.34
CA GLN A 76 -18.71 3.77 -21.68
C GLN A 76 -17.78 3.73 -20.45
N THR A 77 -18.25 4.21 -19.31
CA THR A 77 -17.48 4.19 -18.05
C THR A 77 -17.31 2.76 -17.53
N ALA A 78 -18.32 1.91 -17.66
CA ALA A 78 -18.27 0.52 -17.25
C ALA A 78 -17.28 -0.27 -18.10
N ASP A 79 -17.33 -0.10 -19.42
CA ASP A 79 -16.40 -0.77 -20.36
C ASP A 79 -14.95 -0.34 -20.13
N LEU A 80 -14.73 0.97 -19.91
CA LEU A 80 -13.40 1.50 -19.63
C LEU A 80 -12.85 0.97 -18.30
N LYS A 81 -13.72 0.87 -17.28
CA LYS A 81 -13.35 0.31 -15.98
C LYS A 81 -13.06 -1.18 -16.09
N ASP A 82 -13.84 -1.94 -16.84
CA ASP A 82 -13.62 -3.38 -17.05
C ASP A 82 -12.26 -3.62 -17.74
N PHE A 83 -12.00 -2.92 -18.84
CA PHE A 83 -10.72 -2.99 -19.56
C PHE A 83 -9.53 -2.63 -18.68
N THR A 84 -9.64 -1.53 -17.93
CA THR A 84 -8.59 -1.09 -17.00
C THR A 84 -8.39 -2.10 -15.87
N SER A 85 -9.47 -2.65 -15.33
CA SER A 85 -9.41 -3.62 -14.24
C SER A 85 -8.75 -4.93 -14.67
N LYS A 86 -9.04 -5.40 -15.89
CA LYS A 86 -8.41 -6.57 -16.49
C LYS A 86 -6.91 -6.37 -16.66
N GLN A 87 -6.49 -5.24 -17.25
CA GLN A 87 -5.07 -4.93 -17.40
C GLN A 87 -4.33 -4.83 -16.06
N ILE A 88 -4.96 -4.22 -15.05
CA ILE A 88 -4.36 -4.14 -13.70
C ILE A 88 -4.26 -5.53 -13.06
N SER A 89 -5.27 -6.38 -13.26
CA SER A 89 -5.25 -7.76 -12.75
C SER A 89 -4.14 -8.57 -13.41
N ASP A 90 -4.04 -8.52 -14.73
CA ASP A 90 -3.01 -9.25 -15.49
C ASP A 90 -1.60 -8.76 -15.12
N LEU A 91 -1.41 -7.45 -14.97
CA LEU A 91 -0.13 -6.87 -14.55
C LEU A 91 0.22 -7.27 -13.11
N LYS A 92 -0.77 -7.29 -12.21
CA LYS A 92 -0.58 -7.74 -10.82
C LYS A 92 -0.23 -9.22 -10.75
N ASP A 93 -0.92 -10.06 -11.52
CA ASP A 93 -0.66 -11.50 -11.56
C ASP A 93 0.71 -11.78 -12.15
N PHE A 94 1.11 -11.06 -13.20
CA PHE A 94 2.47 -11.15 -13.74
C PHE A 94 3.53 -10.68 -12.74
N MET A 95 3.32 -9.55 -12.05
CA MET A 95 4.22 -9.10 -10.99
C MET A 95 4.29 -10.12 -9.85
N LEU A 96 3.17 -10.60 -9.33
CA LEU A 96 3.12 -11.58 -8.24
C LEU A 96 3.81 -12.88 -8.62
N TRP A 97 3.56 -13.39 -9.83
CA TRP A 97 4.21 -14.59 -10.34
C TRP A 97 5.71 -14.38 -10.56
N GLY A 98 6.11 -13.25 -11.16
CA GLY A 98 7.50 -12.87 -11.38
C GLY A 98 8.27 -12.69 -10.06
N PHE A 99 7.71 -11.95 -9.10
CA PHE A 99 8.27 -11.85 -7.75
C PHE A 99 8.30 -13.21 -7.05
N GLY A 100 7.26 -14.03 -7.20
CA GLY A 100 7.22 -15.39 -6.66
C GLY A 100 8.40 -16.24 -7.13
N VAL A 101 8.70 -16.24 -8.43
CA VAL A 101 9.85 -16.95 -9.01
C VAL A 101 11.17 -16.34 -8.53
N LEU A 102 11.26 -15.01 -8.47
CA LEU A 102 12.48 -14.30 -8.08
C LEU A 102 12.81 -14.55 -6.59
N PHE A 103 11.81 -14.44 -5.72
CA PHE A 103 11.93 -14.79 -4.30
C PHE A 103 12.20 -16.28 -4.13
N ALA A 104 11.49 -17.17 -4.82
CA ALA A 104 11.75 -18.62 -4.75
C ALA A 104 13.18 -18.94 -5.19
N GLY A 105 13.70 -18.30 -6.23
CA GLY A 105 15.09 -18.41 -6.66
C GLY A 105 16.07 -17.92 -5.59
N MET A 106 15.83 -16.75 -5.00
CA MET A 106 16.65 -16.23 -3.90
C MET A 106 16.62 -17.13 -2.66
N PHE A 107 15.45 -17.58 -2.23
CA PHE A 107 15.29 -18.51 -1.10
C PHE A 107 15.91 -19.87 -1.40
N THR A 108 15.86 -20.34 -2.65
CA THR A 108 16.52 -21.57 -3.07
C THR A 108 18.03 -21.42 -3.00
N LEU A 109 18.60 -20.29 -3.45
CA LEU A 109 20.03 -20.03 -3.33
C LEU A 109 20.47 -19.87 -1.88
N ILE A 110 19.73 -19.13 -1.05
CA ILE A 110 20.04 -18.96 0.37
C ILE A 110 19.88 -20.30 1.11
N GLY A 111 18.83 -21.05 0.82
CA GLY A 111 18.60 -22.38 1.38
C GLY A 111 19.67 -23.39 0.95
N PHE A 112 20.07 -23.35 -0.33
CA PHE A 112 21.15 -24.18 -0.88
C PHE A 112 22.51 -23.80 -0.31
N VAL A 113 22.81 -22.51 -0.16
CA VAL A 113 24.07 -22.05 0.45
C VAL A 113 24.11 -22.33 1.96
N LEU A 114 23.00 -22.20 2.67
CA LEU A 114 22.91 -22.59 4.08
C LEU A 114 23.03 -24.12 4.27
N TRP A 115 22.49 -24.89 3.33
CA TRP A 115 22.71 -26.34 3.27
C TRP A 115 24.17 -26.67 2.94
N ASP A 116 24.77 -25.97 1.96
CA ASP A 116 26.17 -26.13 1.57
C ASP A 116 27.10 -25.81 2.74
N ARG A 117 26.86 -24.74 3.52
CA ARG A 117 27.66 -24.45 4.71
C ARG A 117 27.58 -25.55 5.77
N ARG A 118 26.41 -26.14 6.07
CA ARG A 118 26.32 -27.27 7.02
C ARG A 118 27.01 -28.54 6.50
N THR A 119 27.17 -28.68 5.19
CA THR A 119 27.80 -29.87 4.56
C THR A 119 29.30 -29.67 4.25
N ALA A 120 29.74 -28.43 4.01
CA ALA A 120 31.11 -28.02 3.69
C ALA A 120 31.91 -27.48 4.90
N LEU A 121 31.26 -27.05 6.00
CA LEU A 121 31.94 -26.73 7.26
C LEU A 121 32.41 -27.97 8.02
N ALA A 122 31.86 -29.16 7.74
CA ALA A 122 32.31 -30.40 8.36
C ALA A 122 33.78 -30.76 8.02
N PRO A 123 34.27 -30.61 6.77
CA PRO A 123 35.69 -30.76 6.46
C PRO A 123 36.53 -29.49 6.65
N ALA A 124 35.97 -28.28 6.47
CA ALA A 124 36.75 -27.04 6.60
C ALA A 124 37.10 -26.69 8.06
N ILE A 125 36.19 -26.94 9.01
CA ILE A 125 36.48 -26.81 10.44
C ILE A 125 37.43 -27.93 10.90
N LYS A 126 37.34 -29.14 10.33
CA LYS A 126 38.31 -30.22 10.60
C LYS A 126 39.71 -29.89 10.10
N LYS A 127 39.87 -29.30 8.91
CA LYS A 127 41.18 -28.90 8.39
C LYS A 127 41.80 -27.75 9.19
N ASN A 128 41.03 -26.77 9.65
CA ASN A 128 41.58 -25.71 10.52
C ASN A 128 41.98 -26.24 11.90
N ARG A 129 41.21 -27.17 12.47
CA ARG A 129 41.53 -27.78 13.77
C ARG A 129 42.74 -28.72 13.70
N GLU A 130 42.90 -29.49 12.62
CA GLU A 130 44.12 -30.28 12.38
C GLU A 130 45.36 -29.41 12.10
N LEU A 131 45.19 -28.20 11.55
CA LEU A 131 46.29 -27.26 11.35
C LEU A 131 46.72 -26.63 12.68
N GLU A 132 45.78 -26.20 13.53
CA GLU A 132 46.08 -25.69 14.89
C GLU A 132 46.76 -26.75 15.77
N GLU A 133 46.30 -28.01 15.75
CA GLU A 133 46.92 -29.09 16.53
C GLU A 133 48.32 -29.51 16.03
N ARG A 134 48.65 -29.20 14.77
CA ARG A 134 49.99 -29.40 14.23
C ARG A 134 50.91 -28.24 14.57
N GLU A 135 50.41 -27.01 14.55
CA GLU A 135 51.16 -25.83 15.00
C GLU A 135 51.52 -25.95 16.49
N GLU A 136 50.57 -26.31 17.37
CA GLU A 136 50.84 -26.41 18.81
C GLU A 136 51.87 -27.51 19.14
N ARG A 137 51.86 -28.64 18.40
CA ARG A 137 52.85 -29.71 18.55
C ARG A 137 54.23 -29.32 18.03
N VAL A 138 54.28 -28.61 16.91
CA VAL A 138 55.54 -28.11 16.35
C VAL A 138 56.13 -27.02 17.23
N GLU A 139 55.30 -26.14 17.79
CA GLU A 139 55.71 -25.08 18.72
C GLU A 139 56.26 -25.67 20.03
N LYS A 140 55.57 -26.65 20.64
CA LYS A 140 56.09 -27.34 21.84
C LYS A 140 57.40 -28.07 21.56
N ALA A 141 57.50 -28.76 20.43
CA ALA A 141 58.74 -29.44 20.03
C ALA A 141 59.89 -28.45 19.80
N LEU A 142 59.64 -27.31 19.13
CA LEU A 142 60.65 -26.26 18.96
C LEU A 142 61.03 -25.59 20.28
N LYS A 143 60.06 -25.36 21.18
CA LYS A 143 60.32 -24.76 22.50
C LYS A 143 61.17 -25.66 23.38
N GLU A 144 60.88 -26.96 23.39
CA GLU A 144 61.67 -27.96 24.11
C GLU A 144 63.09 -28.13 23.52
N TYR A 145 63.22 -27.98 22.20
CA TYR A 145 64.53 -27.96 21.53
C TYR A 145 65.31 -26.66 21.79
N ALA A 146 64.62 -25.52 21.90
CA ALA A 146 65.23 -24.22 22.20
C ALA A 146 65.85 -24.15 23.60
N TYR A 147 65.30 -24.89 24.57
CA TYR A 147 65.91 -25.03 25.89
C TYR A 147 67.21 -25.84 25.87
N LYS A 148 67.42 -26.69 24.86
CA LYS A 148 68.64 -27.51 24.70
C LYS A 148 69.72 -26.81 23.87
N GLU A 149 69.35 -25.85 23.03
CA GLU A 149 70.27 -25.22 22.07
C GLU A 149 70.17 -23.67 22.11
N PRO A 150 71.15 -22.97 22.73
CA PRO A 150 71.05 -21.53 23.00
C PRO A 150 70.95 -20.65 21.74
N ARG A 151 71.45 -21.13 20.59
CA ARG A 151 71.31 -20.45 19.29
C ARG A 151 69.88 -20.46 18.75
N LEU A 152 69.10 -21.51 19.05
CA LEU A 152 67.71 -21.63 18.59
C LEU A 152 66.77 -20.74 19.42
N ALA A 153 67.07 -20.56 20.71
CA ALA A 153 66.35 -19.64 21.59
C ALA A 153 66.46 -18.18 21.13
N GLU A 154 67.62 -17.74 20.64
CA GLU A 154 67.79 -16.39 20.10
C GLU A 154 66.98 -16.17 18.81
N ILE A 155 66.90 -17.18 17.93
CA ILE A 155 66.12 -17.14 16.69
C ILE A 155 64.62 -17.08 17.00
N LEU A 156 64.13 -17.87 17.96
CA LEU A 156 62.73 -17.86 18.37
C LEU A 156 62.32 -16.56 19.08
N ARG A 157 63.21 -15.98 19.89
CA ARG A 157 63.00 -14.67 20.50
C ARG A 157 62.97 -13.54 19.47
N GLY A 158 63.78 -13.65 18.41
CA GLY A 158 63.76 -12.72 17.27
C GLY A 158 62.49 -12.85 16.41
N ALA A 159 61.89 -14.04 16.36
CA ALA A 159 60.65 -14.30 15.62
C ALA A 159 59.36 -13.94 16.40
N GLY A 160 59.46 -13.55 17.67
CA GLY A 160 58.31 -13.14 18.50
C GLY A 160 57.43 -14.28 19.01
N ILE A 161 57.97 -15.51 19.06
CA ILE A 161 57.27 -16.75 19.48
C ILE A 161 57.61 -17.11 20.95
N MET A 162 58.39 -16.28 21.65
CA MET A 162 58.70 -16.39 23.08
C MET A 162 58.20 -15.18 23.86
#